data_AF-A0A967KAT3-F1
#
_entry.id   AF-A0A967KAT3-F1
#
_cell.length_a   1.000
_cell.length_b   1.000
_cell.length_c   1.000
_cell.angle_alpha   90.00
_cell.angle_beta   90.00
_cell.angle_gamma   90.00
#
_symmetry.space_group_name_H-M   'P 1'
#
loop_
_entity.id
_entity.type
_entity.pdbx_description
1 polymer ?
#
loop_
_entity_poly.entity_id
_entity_poly.type
_entity_poly.pdbx_seq_one_letter_code
_entity_poly.pdbx_strand_id
1 'polypeptide(L)' 'MNDESSFLGYQRADNRIGVRNYTAVISTVLCANTVTRKIADVTGAHAFTHEGGCGQL' A
#
# COMPACT_ATOMS: atom_id res chain seq x y z
N MET A 1 17.73 -17.38 25.89
CA MET A 1 17.15 -17.71 24.57
C MET A 1 18.04 -17.05 23.53
N ASN A 2 18.92 -17.83 22.89
CA ASN A 2 19.58 -17.39 21.66
C ASN A 2 18.59 -17.67 20.55
N ASP A 3 17.99 -16.60 20.03
CA ASP A 3 16.90 -16.65 19.06
C ASP A 3 17.50 -16.56 17.66
N GLU A 4 18.04 -17.68 17.18
CA GLU A 4 18.88 -17.76 15.98
C GLU A 4 18.10 -17.51 14.66
N SER A 5 16.83 -17.09 14.70
CA SER A 5 16.03 -16.76 13.49
C SER A 5 14.84 -15.82 13.74
N SER A 6 14.95 -14.82 14.63
CA SER A 6 13.93 -13.77 14.73
C SER A 6 14.31 -12.46 14.04
N PHE A 7 13.29 -11.66 13.73
CA PHE A 7 13.45 -10.35 13.12
C PHE A 7 12.43 -9.36 13.70
N LEU A 8 12.73 -8.07 13.58
CA LEU A 8 11.81 -7.00 13.96
C LEU A 8 10.67 -6.91 12.93
N GLY A 9 9.46 -7.30 13.34
CA GLY A 9 8.27 -7.30 12.50
C GLY A 9 7.18 -6.34 12.99
N TYR A 10 6.26 -6.00 12.09
CA TYR A 10 5.07 -5.19 12.38
C TYR A 10 3.88 -6.12 12.63
N GLN A 11 3.40 -6.17 13.87
CA GLN A 11 2.22 -6.97 14.24
C GLN A 11 0.93 -6.33 13.71
N ARG A 12 0.03 -7.15 13.15
CA ARG A 12 -1.30 -6.75 12.68
C ARG A 12 -2.39 -7.26 13.62
N ALA A 13 -3.57 -6.65 13.55
CA ALA A 13 -4.72 -7.01 14.41
C ALA A 13 -5.21 -8.45 14.23
N ASP A 14 -4.86 -9.09 13.11
CA ASP A 14 -5.17 -10.49 12.79
C ASP A 14 -4.01 -11.46 13.13
N ASN A 15 -3.05 -11.03 13.96
CA ASN A 15 -1.85 -11.77 14.38
C ASN A 15 -0.83 -12.09 13.27
N ARG A 16 -1.02 -11.61 12.03
CA ARG A 16 0.01 -11.71 10.99
C ARG A 16 1.15 -10.71 11.25
N ILE A 17 2.36 -11.07 10.83
CA ILE A 17 3.57 -10.24 10.97
C ILE A 17 4.03 -9.75 9.60
N GLY A 18 4.16 -8.43 9.44
CA GLY A 18 4.68 -7.79 8.24
C GLY A 18 6.16 -7.42 8.36
N VAL A 19 6.91 -7.54 7.26
CA VAL A 19 8.31 -7.07 7.16
C VAL A 19 8.44 -5.57 6.87
N ARG A 20 7.33 -4.91 6.47
CA ARG A 20 7.26 -3.49 6.11
C ARG A 20 5.94 -2.89 6.59
N ASN A 21 5.94 -1.60 6.87
CA ASN A 21 4.75 -0.85 7.25
C ASN A 21 4.55 0.37 6.35
N TYR A 22 3.98 0.13 5.17
CA TYR A 22 3.68 1.18 4.20
C TYR A 22 2.22 1.63 4.29
N THR A 23 2.00 2.93 4.08
CA THR A 23 0.67 3.48 3.81
C THR A 23 0.43 3.48 2.30
N ALA A 24 -0.74 2.99 1.89
CA ALA A 24 -1.14 2.92 0.49
C ALA A 24 -2.29 3.90 0.21
N VAL A 25 -2.26 4.56 -0.95
CA VAL A 25 -3.39 5.29 -1.51
C VAL A 25 -3.82 4.54 -2.77
N ILE A 26 -5.07 4.08 -2.79
CA ILE A 26 -5.56 3.17 -3.83
C ILE A 26 -6.73 3.84 -4.55
N SER A 27 -6.61 4.06 -5.86
CA SER A 27 -7.74 4.52 -6.68
C SER A 27 -8.66 3.35 -7.04
N THR A 28 -9.97 3.55 -6.94
CA THR A 28 -10.98 2.54 -7.32
C THR A 28 -11.47 2.66 -8.77
N VAL A 29 -11.03 3.70 -9.50
CA VAL A 29 -11.32 3.94 -10.93
C VAL A 29 -10.19 4.77 -11.55
N LEU A 30 -10.00 4.66 -12.87
CA LEU A 30 -8.96 5.40 -13.60
C LEU A 30 -9.01 6.91 -13.35
N CYS A 31 -10.21 7.50 -13.31
CA CYS A 31 -10.39 8.95 -13.11
C CYS A 31 -9.79 9.44 -11.78
N ALA A 32 -9.69 8.56 -10.78
CA ALA A 32 -9.11 8.89 -9.49
C ALA A 32 -7.58 8.76 -9.46
N ASN A 33 -6.93 8.17 -10.47
CA ASN A 33 -5.48 7.92 -10.48
C ASN A 33 -4.64 9.19 -10.25
N THR A 34 -5.03 10.30 -10.88
CA THR A 34 -4.33 11.58 -10.73
C THR A 34 -4.38 12.08 -9.29
N VAL A 35 -5.53 11.94 -8.61
CA VAL A 35 -5.69 12.34 -7.21
C VAL A 35 -4.85 11.43 -6.31
N THR A 36 -4.92 10.11 -6.54
CA THR A 36 -4.13 9.12 -5.80
C THR A 36 -2.63 9.40 -5.86
N ARG A 37 -2.07 9.70 -7.05
CA ARG A 37 -0.66 10.06 -7.22
C ARG A 37 -0.30 11.34 -6.46
N LYS A 38 -1.13 12.39 -6.58
CA LYS A 38 -0.89 13.65 -5.88
C LYS A 38 -0.89 13.50 -4.36
N ILE A 39 -1.79 12.67 -3.80
CA ILE A 39 -1.79 12.39 -2.36
C ILE A 39 -0.51 11.64 -1.96
N ALA A 40 -0.11 10.63 -2.74
CA ALA A 40 1.13 9.90 -2.49
C ALA A 40 2.37 10.81 -2.51
N ASP A 41 2.48 11.71 -3.49
CA ASP A 41 3.61 12.64 -3.64
C ASP A 41 3.80 13.54 -2.41
N VAL A 42 2.70 13.99 -1.77
CA VAL A 42 2.77 14.89 -0.60
C VAL A 42 2.85 14.16 0.74
N THR A 43 2.46 12.89 0.80
CA THR A 43 2.43 12.10 2.05
C THR A 43 3.58 11.10 2.18
N GLY A 44 4.28 10.80 1.09
CA GLY A 44 5.22 9.68 1.01
C GLY A 44 4.56 8.30 1.01
N ALA A 45 3.23 8.24 0.85
CA ALA A 45 2.51 6.97 0.70
C ALA A 45 2.77 6.33 -0.67
N HIS A 46 2.51 5.03 -0.77
CA HIS A 46 2.59 4.31 -2.05
C HIS A 46 1.27 4.44 -2.83
N ALA A 47 1.34 4.97 -4.05
CA ALA A 47 0.20 5.03 -4.96
C ALA A 47 -0.03 3.68 -5.67
N PHE A 48 -1.25 3.16 -5.56
CA PHE A 48 -1.72 2.02 -6.35
C PHE A 48 -2.85 2.50 -7.25
N THR A 49 -2.60 2.50 -8.57
CA THR A 49 -3.54 3.04 -9.56
C THR A 49 -4.37 1.96 -10.22
N HIS A 50 -5.62 2.27 -10.57
CA HIS A 50 -6.46 1.38 -11.37
C HIS A 50 -6.00 1.45 -12.83
N GLU A 51 -5.82 0.28 -13.46
CA GLU A 51 -5.52 0.17 -14.89
C GLU A 51 -6.81 0.14 -15.72
N GLY A 52 -6.87 0.94 -16.79
CA GLY A 52 -8.02 0.98 -17.71
C GLY A 52 -9.20 1.82 -17.20
N GLY A 53 -9.86 2.51 -18.13
CA GLY A 53 -11.05 3.33 -17.90
C GLY A 53 -12.35 2.55 -18.07
N CYS A 54 -13.43 3.08 -17.50
CA CYS A 54 -14.75 2.51 -17.66
C CYS A 54 -15.12 2.40 -19.15
N GLY A 55 -15.47 1.20 -19.60
CA GLY A 55 -15.87 0.95 -21.00
C GLY A 55 -14.73 0.77 -21.99
N GLN A 56 -13.47 0.61 -21.54
CA GLN A 56 -12.41 0.09 -22.40
C GLN A 56 -12.58 -1.44 -22.55
N LEU A 57 -12.81 -1.91 -23.79
CA LEU A 57 -12.76 -3.32 -24.21
C LEU A 57 -11.35 -3.66 -24.72
#